data_AF-A0A955QLX1-F1
#
_entry.id   AF-A0A955QLX1-F1
#
_cell.length_a   1.000
_cell.length_b   1.000
_cell.length_c   1.000
_cell.angle_alpha   90.00
_cell.angle_beta   90.00
_cell.angle_gamma   90.00
#
_symmetry.space_group_name_H-M   'P 1'
#
loop_
_entity.id
_entity.type
_entity.pdbx_description
1 polymer ?
#
loop_
_entity_poly.entity_id
_entity_poly.type
_entity_poly.pdbx_seq_one_letter_code
_entity_poly.pdbx_strand_id
1 'polypeptide(L)' 'EKLVVADASHAWISTWCPHLGWVVFDPTNNCKPGEEHITLAWGRDYGDVSPINGFMIGGGHHTLDVSVDVSPASQPLLV' A
#
# COMPACT_ATOMS: atom_id res chain seq x y z
N GLU A 1 -6.40 18.22 8.11
CA GLU A 1 -7.55 17.48 8.67
C GLU A 1 -7.27 15.99 8.49
N LYS A 2 -7.39 15.17 9.53
CA LYS A 2 -7.05 13.74 9.49
C LYS A 2 -8.16 13.00 8.74
N LEU A 3 -7.86 12.37 7.60
CA LEU A 3 -8.83 11.62 6.82
C LEU A 3 -9.04 10.24 7.46
N VAL A 4 -10.08 10.11 8.29
CA VAL A 4 -10.39 8.89 9.07
C VAL A 4 -10.88 7.71 8.20
N VAL A 5 -11.18 7.93 6.92
CA VAL A 5 -11.61 6.87 5.98
C VAL A 5 -10.43 6.37 5.11
N ALA A 6 -9.24 6.96 5.25
CA ALA A 6 -8.01 6.57 4.54
C ALA A 6 -7.13 5.56 5.32
N ASP A 7 -7.63 4.99 6.42
CA ASP A 7 -6.86 4.11 7.31
C ASP A 7 -6.83 2.63 6.84
N ALA A 8 -7.50 2.29 5.73
CA ALA A 8 -7.46 0.94 5.18
C ALA A 8 -6.28 0.75 4.22
N SER A 9 -5.64 -0.43 4.27
CA SER A 9 -4.64 -0.81 3.27
C SER A 9 -5.24 -0.82 1.86
N HIS A 10 -4.57 -0.19 0.91
CA HIS A 10 -4.98 -0.14 -0.49
C HIS A 10 -3.99 -0.88 -1.40
N ALA A 11 -4.45 -1.30 -2.57
CA ALA A 11 -3.63 -1.96 -3.58
C ALA A 11 -3.88 -1.35 -4.97
N TRP A 12 -2.81 -1.24 -5.75
CA TRP A 12 -2.82 -0.76 -7.13
C TRP A 12 -1.97 -1.66 -8.02
N ILE A 13 -1.98 -1.39 -9.32
CA ILE A 13 -1.20 -2.16 -10.29
C ILE A 13 -0.01 -1.35 -10.82
N SER A 14 1.01 -2.07 -11.28
CA SER A 14 2.13 -1.50 -12.02
C SER A 14 2.34 -2.27 -13.32
N THR A 15 2.62 -1.57 -14.41
CA THR A 15 2.89 -2.16 -15.73
C THR A 15 4.24 -1.70 -16.26
N TRP A 16 5.01 -2.63 -16.85
CA TRP A 16 6.29 -2.31 -17.44
C TRP A 16 6.12 -1.72 -18.84
N CYS A 17 6.72 -0.55 -19.03
CA CYS A 17 6.75 0.17 -20.29
C CYS A 17 8.22 0.33 -20.74
N PRO A 18 8.63 -0.15 -21.93
CA PRO A 18 10.04 -0.23 -22.33
C PRO A 18 10.88 1.04 -22.20
N HIS A 19 10.26 2.22 -22.31
CA HIS A 19 10.95 3.52 -22.23
C HIS A 19 10.64 4.31 -20.94
N LEU A 20 9.65 3.88 -20.16
CA LEU A 20 9.17 4.57 -18.96
C LEU A 20 9.43 3.78 -17.67
N GLY A 21 9.84 2.52 -17.79
CA GLY A 21 9.97 1.60 -16.68
C GLY A 21 8.60 1.19 -16.14
N TRP A 22 8.52 1.00 -14.83
CA TRP A 22 7.29 0.65 -14.13
C TRP A 22 6.38 1.86 -13.98
N VAL A 23 5.16 1.76 -14.52
CA VAL A 23 4.13 2.81 -14.43
C VAL A 23 2.99 2.31 -13.56
N VAL A 24 2.69 3.06 -12.49
CA VAL A 24 1.65 2.72 -11.52
C VAL A 24 0.29 3.33 -11.89
N PHE A 25 -0.78 2.57 -11.64
CA PHE A 25 -2.16 2.98 -11.87
C PHE A 25 -3.08 2.44 -10.79
N ASP A 26 -4.00 3.29 -10.34
CA ASP A 26 -5.08 2.93 -9.44
C ASP A 26 -6.42 2.94 -10.19
N PRO A 27 -6.89 1.77 -10.66
CA PRO A 27 -8.15 1.69 -11.39
C PRO A 27 -9.38 1.86 -10.48
N THR A 28 -9.24 1.65 -9.16
CA THR A 28 -10.34 1.79 -8.20
C THR A 28 -10.70 3.26 -8.03
N ASN A 29 -9.69 4.13 -7.94
CA ASN A 29 -9.87 5.57 -7.76
C ASN A 29 -9.70 6.39 -9.04
N ASN A 30 -9.48 5.73 -10.19
CA ASN A 30 -9.24 6.35 -11.50
C ASN A 30 -8.12 7.43 -11.44
N CYS A 31 -7.03 7.10 -10.75
CA CYS A 31 -5.92 8.02 -10.55
C CYS A 31 -4.56 7.30 -10.63
N LYS A 32 -3.48 8.05 -10.44
CA LYS A 32 -2.16 7.48 -10.17
C LYS A 32 -1.89 7.60 -8.68
N PRO A 33 -1.44 6.54 -7.99
CA PRO A 33 -0.98 6.64 -6.62
C PRO A 33 0.07 7.74 -6.48
N GLY A 34 -0.14 8.68 -5.55
CA GLY A 34 0.74 9.79 -5.27
C GLY A 34 1.52 9.64 -3.95
N GLU A 35 1.94 10.77 -3.39
CA GLU A 35 2.72 10.84 -2.14
C GLU A 35 1.90 10.49 -0.89
N GLU A 36 0.57 10.44 -1.01
CA GLU A 36 -0.35 10.00 0.03
C GLU A 36 -0.36 8.47 0.25
N HIS A 37 0.36 7.71 -0.58
CA HIS A 37 0.47 6.26 -0.48
C HIS A 37 1.94 5.82 -0.30
N ILE A 38 2.17 4.90 0.63
CA ILE A 38 3.47 4.24 0.82
C ILE A 38 3.37 2.80 0.31
N THR A 39 4.33 2.39 -0.53
CA THR A 39 4.39 1.00 -1.00
C THR A 39 4.89 0.10 0.12
N LEU A 40 4.05 -0.80 0.62
CA LEU A 40 4.42 -1.79 1.66
C LEU A 40 4.95 -3.11 1.09
N ALA A 41 4.44 -3.55 -0.06
CA ALA A 41 4.82 -4.79 -0.73
C ALA A 41 4.63 -4.70 -2.25
N TRP A 42 5.34 -5.54 -3.00
CA TRP A 42 5.21 -5.65 -4.47
C TRP A 42 5.27 -7.12 -4.87
N GLY A 43 4.29 -7.58 -5.64
CA GLY A 43 4.23 -8.93 -6.19
C GLY A 43 3.48 -8.98 -7.51
N ARG A 44 3.35 -10.19 -8.10
CA ARG A 44 2.65 -10.39 -9.37
C ARG A 44 1.14 -10.37 -9.21
N ASP A 45 0.66 -10.91 -8.09
CA ASP A 45 -0.74 -10.97 -7.72
C ASP A 45 -0.92 -10.84 -6.20
N TYR A 46 -2.17 -10.85 -5.73
CA TYR A 46 -2.49 -10.62 -4.31
C TYR A 46 -1.83 -11.65 -3.38
N GLY A 47 -1.55 -12.87 -3.84
CA GLY A 47 -0.95 -13.92 -3.00
C GLY A 47 0.47 -13.57 -2.54
N ASP A 48 1.22 -12.85 -3.38
CA ASP A 48 2.59 -12.42 -3.10
C ASP A 48 2.65 -11.26 -2.08
N VAL A 49 1.54 -10.54 -1.89
CA VAL A 49 1.49 -9.29 -1.10
C VAL A 49 0.41 -9.29 -0.03
N SER A 50 -0.26 -10.43 0.19
CA SER A 50 -1.34 -10.52 1.17
C SER A 50 -0.82 -10.13 2.57
N PRO A 51 -1.48 -9.20 3.28
CA PRO A 51 -1.08 -8.80 4.63
C PRO A 51 -1.03 -9.98 5.61
N ILE A 52 -1.83 -11.02 5.36
CA ILE A 52 -1.83 -12.29 6.10
C ILE A 52 -1.78 -13.43 5.08
N ASN A 53 -0.79 -14.31 5.20
CA ASN A 53 -0.65 -15.51 4.37
C ASN A 53 -0.22 -16.69 5.25
N GLY A 54 -0.88 -17.85 5.12
CA GLY A 54 -0.60 -19.06 5.90
C GLY A 54 -1.82 -19.92 6.17
N PHE A 55 -1.65 -20.95 7.00
CA PHE A 55 -2.73 -21.80 7.50
C PHE A 55 -2.86 -21.67 9.01
N MET A 56 -4.09 -21.71 9.53
CA MET A 56 -4.39 -21.68 10.96
C MET A 56 -4.85 -23.06 11.43
N ILE A 57 -4.31 -23.55 12.54
CA ILE A 57 -4.74 -24.80 13.19
C ILE A 57 -5.38 -24.44 14.54
N GLY A 58 -6.66 -24.76 14.74
CA GLY A 58 -7.48 -24.29 15.86
C GLY A 58 -8.47 -23.20 15.44
N GLY A 59 -9.10 -22.51 16.40
CA GLY A 59 -10.03 -21.39 16.12
C GLY A 59 -10.36 -20.53 17.35
N GLY A 60 -10.82 -19.30 17.11
CA GLY A 60 -11.19 -18.29 18.10
C GLY A 60 -11.67 -16.99 17.42
N HIS A 61 -11.90 -15.91 18.17
CA HIS A 61 -12.17 -14.59 17.59
C HIS A 61 -10.87 -13.93 17.13
N HIS A 62 -10.86 -13.42 15.90
CA HIS A 62 -9.74 -12.70 15.30
C HIS A 62 -10.21 -11.37 14.73
N THR A 63 -9.45 -10.30 14.96
CA THR A 63 -9.71 -8.96 14.44
C THR A 63 -8.43 -8.43 13.82
N LEU A 64 -8.54 -7.88 12.61
CA LEU A 64 -7.46 -7.19 11.93
C LEU A 64 -7.76 -5.69 11.97
N ASP A 65 -6.86 -4.92 12.56
CA ASP A 65 -6.91 -3.46 12.59
C ASP A 65 -5.69 -2.94 11.84
N VAL A 66 -5.91 -2.01 10.91
CA VAL A 66 -4.87 -1.41 10.09
C VAL A 66 -5.02 0.10 10.18
N SER A 67 -3.91 0.80 10.36
CA SER A 67 -3.85 2.27 10.29
C SER A 67 -2.54 2.72 9.66
N VAL A 68 -2.58 3.86 8.97
CA VAL A 68 -1.43 4.45 8.27
C VAL A 68 -1.37 5.95 8.60
N ASP A 69 -0.21 6.42 9.07
CA ASP A 69 0.03 7.83 9.37
C ASP A 69 1.20 8.36 8.54
N VAL A 70 1.02 9.52 7.90
CA VAL A 70 2.01 10.17 7.04
C VAL A 70 2.38 11.50 7.65
N SER A 71 3.68 11.71 7.89
CA SER A 71 4.22 12.97 8.39
C SER A 71 5.29 13.51 7.44
N PRO A 72 5.37 14.84 7.23
CA PRO A 72 6.43 15.43 6.42
C PRO A 72 7.80 15.09 6.99
N ALA A 73 8.73 14.68 6.13
CA ALA A 73 10.11 14.48 6.53
C ALA A 73 10.71 15.82 6.99
N SER A 74 11.34 15.83 8.17
CA SER A 74 12.18 16.97 8.58
C SER A 74 13.30 17.11 7.57
N GLN A 75 13.51 18.34 7.07
CA GLN A 75 14.50 18.65 6.03
C GLN A 75 15.86 18.01 6.38
N PRO A 76 16.52 17.29 5.44
CA PRO A 76 17.80 16.68 5.76
C PRO A 76 18.78 17.79 6.12
N LEU A 77 19.43 17.66 7.28
CA LEU A 77 20.56 18.51 7.64
C LEU A 77 21.63 18.31 6.55
N LEU A 78 21.87 19.36 5.77
CA LEU A 78 22.99 19.40 4.84
C LEU A 78 24.27 19.19 5.66
N VAL A 79 24.95 18.07 5.43
CA VAL A 79 26.35 17.85 5.80
C VAL A 79 27.25 18.14 4.61
#